data_AF-A0AAF0X8F0-F1
#
_entry.id   AF-A0AAF0X8F0-F1
#
_cell.length_a   1.000
_cell.length_b   1.000
_cell.length_c   1.000
_cell.angle_alpha   90.00
_cell.angle_beta   90.00
_cell.angle_gamma   90.00
#
_symmetry.space_group_name_H-M   'P 1'
#
loop_
_entity.id
_entity.type
_entity.pdbx_description
1 polymer ?
#
loop_
_entity_poly.entity_id
_entity_poly.type
_entity_poly.pdbx_seq_one_letter_code
_entity_poly.pdbx_strand_id
1 'polypeptide(L)'
;MVGLANLTTSLPAQMSTQFKLPYKFALCIPSTSEYALGHMFICGWPYILLPYSKDIAKELITTQLSINPISTTLVYTTGDPSDEYSIDVKSISVHNKPVTINASLLSINKEGYGGTKFSTITPYTKLETSIYSSLVSAFSKTAALRKMKNVALVVPFGACFNAKNIDKSQTGPVVPFTDIGLAGNKFWRFYGANSMVSVSKKVLCMPGICGCGIISKNLCYYRRASNGGSSY
;
A
#
# COMPACT_ATOMS: atom_id res chain seq x y z
N MET A 1 12.59 16.46 6.72
CA MET A 1 11.70 15.27 6.61
C MET A 1 10.52 15.49 7.53
N VAL A 2 9.29 15.17 7.12
CA VAL A 2 8.08 15.29 7.97
C VAL A 2 7.71 13.90 8.49
N GLY A 3 7.82 13.70 9.80
CA GLY A 3 7.49 12.44 10.46
C GLY A 3 5.99 12.28 10.65
N LEU A 4 5.42 11.22 10.07
CA LEU A 4 4.00 10.86 10.23
C LEU A 4 3.79 9.63 11.12
N ALA A 5 4.86 9.09 11.73
CA ALA A 5 4.79 7.90 12.59
C ALA A 5 3.87 8.08 13.79
N ASN A 6 3.52 6.99 14.48
CA ASN A 6 2.58 7.00 15.60
C ASN A 6 3.17 7.52 16.91
N LEU A 7 3.82 8.68 16.86
CA LEU A 7 4.50 9.33 17.98
C LEU A 7 3.72 10.57 18.44
N THR A 8 3.83 10.91 19.73
CA THR A 8 3.27 12.14 20.30
C THR A 8 3.90 13.41 19.71
N THR A 9 5.14 13.30 19.22
CA THR A 9 5.89 14.38 18.55
C THR A 9 5.67 14.44 17.04
N SER A 10 4.89 13.53 16.46
CA SER A 10 4.59 13.54 15.02
C SER A 10 3.74 14.75 14.62
N LEU A 11 3.83 15.19 13.36
CA LEU A 11 3.03 16.31 12.87
C LEU A 11 1.52 16.13 13.11
N PRO A 12 0.91 14.95 12.83
CA PRO A 12 -0.51 14.75 13.10
C PRO A 12 -0.85 14.77 14.60
N ALA A 13 0.06 14.33 15.48
CA ALA A 13 -0.16 14.33 16.93
C ALA A 13 -0.07 15.73 17.54
N GLN A 14 0.91 16.53 17.10
CA GLN A 14 1.05 17.92 17.53
C GLN A 14 -0.16 18.76 17.09
N MET A 15 -0.58 18.62 15.83
CA MET A 15 -1.77 19.31 15.30
C MET A 15 -3.04 18.90 16.04
N SER A 16 -3.22 17.59 16.29
CA SER A 16 -4.36 17.07 17.06
C SER A 16 -4.42 17.67 18.47
N THR A 17 -3.29 17.71 19.17
CA THR A 17 -3.20 18.27 20.53
C THR A 17 -3.43 19.77 20.56
N GLN A 18 -2.76 20.52 19.67
CA GLN A 18 -2.83 21.98 19.63
C GLN A 18 -4.24 22.49 19.30
N PHE A 19 -4.90 21.87 18.33
CA PHE A 19 -6.22 22.28 17.87
C PHE A 19 -7.38 21.53 18.51
N LYS A 20 -7.10 20.60 19.45
CA LYS A 20 -8.10 19.72 20.08
C LYS A 20 -8.96 18.97 19.05
N LEU A 21 -8.32 18.52 17.98
CA LEU A 21 -8.96 17.79 16.89
C LEU A 21 -8.58 16.29 16.92
N PRO A 22 -9.30 15.41 16.21
CA PRO A 22 -8.98 13.98 16.17
C PRO A 22 -7.55 13.67 15.72
N TYR A 23 -6.88 12.70 16.35
CA TYR A 23 -5.55 12.25 15.94
C TYR A 23 -5.61 11.34 14.70
N LYS A 24 -5.80 11.97 13.53
CA LYS A 24 -5.99 11.30 12.24
C LYS A 24 -5.28 12.08 11.15
N PHE A 25 -4.90 11.37 10.10
CA PHE A 25 -4.48 11.99 8.86
C PHE A 25 -4.84 11.09 7.67
N ALA A 26 -4.84 11.68 6.48
CA ALA A 26 -5.04 11.00 5.21
C ALA A 26 -4.00 11.49 4.21
N LEU A 27 -3.51 10.58 3.37
CA LEU A 27 -2.56 10.86 2.30
C LEU A 27 -3.18 10.53 0.95
N CYS A 28 -3.01 11.44 0.00
CA CYS A 28 -3.25 11.28 -1.42
C CYS A 28 -1.93 11.61 -2.14
N ILE A 29 -1.15 10.58 -2.43
CA ILE A 29 0.19 10.72 -3.01
C ILE A 29 0.04 10.76 -4.53
N PRO A 30 0.63 11.75 -5.24
CA PRO A 30 0.52 11.84 -6.67
C PRO A 30 1.42 10.79 -7.33
N SER A 31 1.00 10.30 -8.50
CA SER A 31 1.76 9.33 -9.28
C SER A 31 2.94 9.92 -10.07
N THR A 32 2.97 11.24 -10.24
CA THR A 32 4.02 11.97 -10.95
C THR A 32 4.24 13.32 -10.28
N SER A 33 5.49 13.77 -10.27
CA SER A 33 5.90 15.08 -9.78
C SER A 33 5.70 16.20 -10.79
N GLU A 34 5.43 15.89 -12.06
CA GLU A 34 5.48 16.89 -13.13
C GLU A 34 4.24 17.81 -13.18
N TYR A 35 3.05 17.33 -12.79
CA TYR A 35 1.80 18.07 -13.02
C TYR A 35 0.72 17.92 -11.94
N ALA A 36 0.96 17.21 -10.85
CA ALA A 36 -0.06 16.97 -9.83
C ALA A 36 0.50 17.09 -8.41
N LEU A 37 -0.06 18.02 -7.63
CA LEU A 37 0.19 18.10 -6.20
C LEU A 37 -0.63 17.02 -5.49
N GLY A 38 0.02 16.33 -4.55
CA GLY A 38 -0.66 15.46 -3.60
C GLY A 38 -1.45 16.27 -2.58
N HIS A 39 -2.30 15.57 -1.82
CA HIS A 39 -3.02 16.15 -0.69
C HIS A 39 -2.67 15.39 0.58
N MET A 40 -2.45 16.13 1.66
CA MET A 40 -2.38 15.59 3.01
C MET A 40 -3.44 16.29 3.85
N PHE A 41 -4.31 15.51 4.46
CA PHE A 41 -5.32 16.00 5.40
C PHE A 41 -4.89 15.60 6.80
N ILE A 42 -4.86 16.55 7.72
CA ILE A 42 -4.54 16.30 9.13
C ILE A 42 -5.79 16.60 9.94
N CYS A 43 -5.96 15.94 11.08
CA CYS A 43 -7.07 16.13 12.01
C CYS A 43 -8.44 15.63 11.53
N GLY A 44 -8.56 15.29 10.24
CA GLY A 44 -9.75 14.72 9.63
C GLY A 44 -10.79 15.76 9.21
N TRP A 45 -11.63 15.36 8.25
CA TRP A 45 -12.82 16.05 7.73
C TRP A 45 -12.62 17.30 6.84
N PRO A 46 -13.47 17.45 5.80
CA PRO A 46 -13.86 16.43 4.81
C PRO A 46 -12.71 16.18 3.80
N TYR A 47 -12.68 14.99 3.18
CA TYR A 47 -11.69 14.68 2.15
C TYR A 47 -12.27 15.01 0.78
N ILE A 48 -12.14 16.27 0.36
CA ILE A 48 -12.64 16.73 -0.93
C ILE A 48 -11.46 16.85 -1.88
N LEU A 49 -11.53 16.15 -3.02
CA LEU A 49 -10.48 16.15 -4.04
C LEU A 49 -11.07 16.63 -5.36
N LEU A 50 -10.71 17.83 -5.81
CA LEU A 50 -11.19 18.34 -7.10
C LEU A 50 -10.73 17.45 -8.27
N PRO A 51 -11.58 17.23 -9.30
CA PRO A 51 -12.92 17.80 -9.50
C PRO A 51 -14.06 17.06 -8.76
N TYR A 52 -13.74 16.03 -7.99
CA TYR A 52 -14.71 15.25 -7.22
C TYR A 52 -15.11 16.01 -5.93
N SER A 53 -16.29 16.64 -5.96
CA SER A 53 -16.79 17.50 -4.87
C SER A 53 -17.43 16.75 -3.69
N LYS A 54 -17.43 15.41 -3.70
CA LYS A 54 -17.99 14.61 -2.61
C LYS A 54 -16.90 14.18 -1.64
N ASP A 55 -17.26 14.11 -0.35
CA ASP A 55 -16.39 13.56 0.67
C ASP A 55 -16.15 12.06 0.43
N ILE A 56 -14.93 11.70 0.04
CA ILE A 56 -14.54 10.32 -0.23
C ILE A 56 -14.41 9.48 1.04
N ALA A 57 -14.48 10.08 2.25
CA ALA A 57 -14.41 9.34 3.52
C ALA A 57 -15.33 8.12 3.58
N LYS A 58 -16.51 8.22 2.95
CA LYS A 58 -17.57 7.21 2.95
C LYS A 58 -17.27 6.01 2.05
N GLU A 59 -16.39 6.17 1.07
CA GLU A 59 -16.01 5.12 0.11
C GLU A 59 -14.82 4.27 0.62
N LEU A 60 -14.30 4.59 1.81
CA LEU A 60 -13.05 4.02 2.29
C LEU A 60 -13.24 2.66 2.93
N ILE A 61 -12.44 1.71 2.46
CA ILE A 61 -12.30 0.40 3.08
C ILE A 61 -11.42 0.57 4.32
N THR A 62 -11.93 0.12 5.45
CA THR A 62 -11.24 0.21 6.74
C THR A 62 -10.75 -1.16 7.21
N THR A 63 -9.54 -1.17 7.76
CA THR A 63 -8.94 -2.31 8.47
C THR A 63 -8.31 -1.83 9.76
N GLN A 64 -8.15 -2.73 10.72
CA GLN A 64 -7.52 -2.42 12.00
C GLN A 64 -6.01 -2.25 11.80
N LEU A 65 -5.44 -1.23 12.43
CA LEU A 65 -4.00 -1.09 12.51
C LEU A 65 -3.45 -2.12 13.49
N SER A 66 -2.39 -2.82 13.07
CA SER A 66 -1.63 -3.74 13.91
C SER A 66 -0.43 -3.01 14.50
N ILE A 67 -0.17 -3.26 15.78
CA ILE A 67 1.00 -2.73 16.48
C ILE A 67 2.03 -3.85 16.51
N ASN A 68 3.21 -3.60 15.95
CA ASN A 68 4.33 -4.51 16.12
C ASN A 68 4.86 -4.35 17.56
N PRO A 69 4.91 -5.42 18.37
CA PRO A 69 5.36 -5.32 19.75
C PRO A 69 6.84 -4.95 19.90
N ILE A 70 7.63 -5.08 18.82
CA ILE A 70 9.05 -4.76 18.82
C ILE A 70 9.32 -3.66 17.80
N SER A 71 9.95 -2.58 18.25
CA SER A 71 10.41 -1.53 17.36
C SER A 71 11.48 -2.04 16.40
N THR A 72 11.36 -1.61 15.13
CA THR A 72 12.34 -1.91 14.08
C THR A 72 13.11 -0.66 13.63
N THR A 73 13.02 0.43 14.39
CA THR A 73 13.73 1.68 14.12
C THR A 73 15.22 1.56 14.45
N LEU A 74 16.05 2.49 13.94
CA LEU A 74 17.49 2.52 14.24
C LEU A 74 17.79 2.91 15.69
N VAL A 75 16.87 3.61 16.34
CA VAL A 75 16.95 4.04 17.74
C VAL A 75 15.63 3.68 18.39
N TYR A 76 15.67 2.74 19.33
CA TYR A 76 14.55 2.32 20.15
C TYR A 76 15.03 1.92 21.53
N THR A 77 14.15 1.99 22.50
CA THR A 77 14.38 1.43 23.83
C THR A 77 13.90 -0.02 23.83
N THR A 78 14.69 -0.93 24.40
CA THR A 78 14.35 -2.36 24.44
C THR A 78 12.99 -2.56 25.11
N GLY A 79 12.04 -3.15 24.37
CA GLY A 79 10.66 -3.37 24.83
C GLY A 79 9.63 -2.38 24.29
N ASP A 80 10.05 -1.34 23.56
CA ASP A 80 9.11 -0.41 22.95
C ASP A 80 8.44 -1.01 21.70
N PRO A 81 7.12 -0.80 21.54
CA PRO A 81 6.42 -1.15 20.31
C PRO A 81 6.86 -0.27 19.14
N SER A 82 6.65 -0.74 17.91
CA SER A 82 6.96 0.05 16.72
C SER A 82 6.00 1.22 16.54
N ASP A 83 6.55 2.37 16.16
CA ASP A 83 5.79 3.57 15.75
C ASP A 83 5.29 3.51 14.30
N GLU A 84 5.67 2.47 13.55
CA GLU A 84 5.28 2.28 12.16
C GLU A 84 3.84 1.79 12.03
N TYR A 85 3.17 2.21 10.95
CA TYR A 85 1.83 1.71 10.66
C TYR A 85 1.89 0.36 9.99
N SER A 86 1.33 -0.65 10.68
CA SER A 86 1.17 -2.00 10.14
C SER A 86 -0.29 -2.37 10.01
N ILE A 87 -0.59 -3.28 9.08
CA ILE A 87 -1.91 -3.89 8.89
C ILE A 87 -1.77 -5.40 8.83
N ASP A 88 -2.85 -6.07 9.21
CA ASP A 88 -2.95 -7.52 9.21
C ASP A 88 -3.49 -8.00 7.86
N VAL A 89 -2.59 -8.46 7.00
CA VAL A 89 -2.90 -9.05 5.69
C VAL A 89 -3.20 -10.52 5.86
N LYS A 90 -4.29 -11.01 5.26
CA LYS A 90 -4.72 -12.40 5.37
C LYS A 90 -4.43 -13.23 4.13
N SER A 91 -4.44 -12.61 2.96
CA SER A 91 -4.20 -13.33 1.71
C SER A 91 -3.74 -12.42 0.60
N ILE A 92 -3.14 -13.02 -0.42
CA ILE A 92 -2.80 -12.36 -1.68
C ILE A 92 -3.43 -13.21 -2.79
N SER A 93 -4.09 -12.56 -3.74
CA SER A 93 -4.63 -13.24 -4.92
C SER A 93 -4.31 -12.47 -6.20
N VAL A 94 -4.15 -13.20 -7.29
CA VAL A 94 -3.96 -12.64 -8.63
C VAL A 94 -5.17 -13.04 -9.46
N HIS A 95 -5.91 -12.05 -9.95
CA HIS A 95 -7.10 -12.27 -10.75
C HIS A 95 -8.08 -13.28 -10.13
N ASN A 96 -8.42 -13.05 -8.86
CA ASN A 96 -9.27 -13.91 -8.02
C ASN A 96 -8.72 -15.32 -7.72
N LYS A 97 -7.47 -15.63 -8.10
CA LYS A 97 -6.81 -16.90 -7.76
C LYS A 97 -5.86 -16.71 -6.59
N PRO A 98 -6.02 -17.43 -5.47
CA PRO A 98 -5.13 -17.28 -4.32
C PRO A 98 -3.70 -17.65 -4.69
N VAL A 99 -2.75 -16.88 -4.18
CA VAL A 99 -1.31 -17.18 -4.30
C VAL A 99 -0.91 -18.01 -3.09
N THR A 100 -0.27 -19.16 -3.33
CA THR A 100 0.25 -20.01 -2.26
C THR A 100 1.47 -19.34 -1.62
N ILE A 101 1.32 -18.93 -0.37
CA ILE A 101 2.34 -18.27 0.45
C ILE A 101 2.29 -18.81 1.87
N ASN A 102 3.41 -18.73 2.59
CA ASN A 102 3.44 -19.08 4.01
C ASN A 102 2.68 -18.00 4.81
N ALA A 103 1.51 -18.37 5.34
CA ALA A 103 0.64 -17.46 6.09
C ALA A 103 1.33 -16.86 7.34
N SER A 104 2.31 -17.57 7.92
CA SER A 104 3.06 -17.08 9.08
C SER A 104 3.88 -15.82 8.77
N LEU A 105 4.26 -15.59 7.50
CA LEU A 105 4.97 -14.38 7.09
C LEU A 105 4.07 -13.14 7.02
N LEU A 106 2.75 -13.34 6.86
CA LEU A 106 1.79 -12.24 6.76
C LEU A 106 1.36 -11.68 8.11
N SER A 107 1.56 -12.45 9.18
CA SER A 107 1.26 -12.05 10.56
C SER A 107 2.54 -11.62 11.28
N ILE A 108 2.41 -10.73 12.25
CA ILE A 108 3.53 -10.32 13.10
C ILE A 108 3.67 -11.35 14.22
N ASN A 109 4.86 -11.95 14.36
CA ASN A 109 5.14 -12.89 15.45
C ASN A 109 5.56 -12.14 16.75
N LYS A 110 5.81 -12.90 17.82
CA LYS A 110 6.17 -12.32 19.13
C LYS A 110 7.51 -11.60 19.10
N GLU A 111 8.38 -12.01 18.19
CA GLU A 111 9.71 -11.46 17.95
C GLU A 111 9.68 -10.27 16.96
N GLY A 112 8.50 -9.83 16.53
CA GLY A 112 8.31 -8.65 15.69
C GLY A 112 8.61 -8.84 14.20
N TYR A 113 8.79 -10.07 13.75
CA TYR A 113 8.98 -10.43 12.34
C TYR A 113 7.65 -10.70 11.63
N GLY A 114 7.62 -10.41 10.34
CA GLY A 114 6.45 -10.57 9.48
C GLY A 114 5.55 -9.35 9.46
N GLY A 115 4.32 -9.53 9.00
CA GLY A 115 3.34 -8.45 8.88
C GLY A 115 3.48 -7.63 7.60
N THR A 116 2.69 -6.57 7.50
CA THR A 116 2.72 -5.62 6.39
C THR A 116 2.69 -4.21 6.93
N LYS A 117 3.68 -3.40 6.52
CA LYS A 117 3.80 -1.99 6.94
C LYS A 117 3.73 -1.01 5.78
N PHE A 118 3.37 0.22 6.10
CA PHE A 118 3.40 1.34 5.16
C PHE A 118 4.72 2.10 5.23
N SER A 119 5.22 2.53 4.08
CA SER A 119 6.43 3.33 3.97
C SER A 119 6.31 4.29 2.80
N THR A 120 6.69 5.55 3.02
CA THR A 120 6.76 6.59 1.99
C THR A 120 8.19 6.86 1.52
N ILE A 121 9.20 6.30 2.21
CA ILE A 121 10.62 6.44 1.85
C ILE A 121 11.07 5.36 0.85
N THR A 122 10.28 4.29 0.70
CA THR A 122 10.52 3.23 -0.28
C THR A 122 9.55 3.40 -1.46
N PRO A 123 10.02 3.71 -2.68
CA PRO A 123 9.14 4.01 -3.82
C PRO A 123 8.36 2.78 -4.31
N TYR A 124 8.93 1.61 -4.09
CA TYR A 124 8.34 0.30 -4.33
C TYR A 124 8.09 -0.37 -2.98
N THR A 125 7.06 -1.21 -2.89
CA THR A 125 6.80 -1.98 -1.66
C THR A 125 7.98 -2.95 -1.45
N LYS A 126 8.10 -3.63 -0.32
CA LYS A 126 9.13 -4.67 -0.14
C LYS A 126 8.44 -5.96 0.28
N LEU A 127 8.75 -7.06 -0.39
CA LEU A 127 8.17 -8.38 -0.16
C LEU A 127 9.30 -9.32 0.19
N GLU A 128 9.03 -10.21 1.13
CA GLU A 128 9.93 -11.32 1.42
C GLU A 128 10.06 -12.20 0.16
N THR A 129 11.26 -12.75 -0.06
CA THR A 129 11.66 -13.43 -1.28
C THR A 129 10.71 -14.54 -1.71
N SER A 130 10.23 -15.37 -0.77
CA SER A 130 9.28 -16.45 -1.07
C SER A 130 7.92 -15.91 -1.52
N ILE A 131 7.40 -14.87 -0.85
CA ILE A 131 6.14 -14.20 -1.24
C ILE A 131 6.27 -13.58 -2.62
N TYR A 132 7.39 -12.90 -2.87
CA TYR A 132 7.67 -12.26 -4.15
C TYR A 132 7.72 -13.27 -5.29
N SER A 133 8.46 -14.36 -5.11
CA SER A 133 8.58 -15.42 -6.11
C SER A 133 7.23 -16.06 -6.45
N SER A 134 6.43 -16.40 -5.42
CA SER A 134 5.08 -16.93 -5.62
C SER A 134 4.17 -15.95 -6.35
N LEU A 135 4.24 -14.66 -6.00
CA LEU A 135 3.43 -13.62 -6.64
C LEU A 135 3.80 -13.42 -8.11
N VAL A 136 5.08 -13.32 -8.43
CA VAL A 136 5.58 -13.19 -9.82
C VAL A 136 5.19 -14.40 -10.66
N SER A 137 5.32 -15.60 -10.12
CA SER A 137 4.92 -16.84 -10.79
C SER A 137 3.41 -16.85 -11.10
N ALA A 138 2.57 -16.55 -10.11
CA ALA A 138 1.12 -16.48 -10.28
C ALA A 138 0.69 -15.37 -11.27
N PHE A 139 1.34 -14.21 -11.20
CA PHE A 139 1.12 -13.09 -12.11
C PHE A 139 1.48 -13.47 -13.55
N SER A 140 2.68 -14.02 -13.77
CA SER A 140 3.16 -14.42 -15.09
C SER A 140 2.30 -15.50 -15.73
N LYS A 141 1.84 -16.49 -14.94
CA LYS A 141 0.89 -17.50 -15.40
C LYS A 141 -0.43 -16.89 -15.86
N THR A 142 -0.96 -15.93 -15.10
CA THR A 142 -2.21 -15.24 -15.45
C THR A 142 -2.03 -14.30 -16.64
N ALA A 143 -0.89 -13.64 -16.74
CA ALA A 143 -0.52 -12.78 -17.86
C ALA A 143 -0.42 -13.58 -19.19
N ALA A 144 0.14 -14.79 -19.14
CA ALA A 144 0.20 -15.69 -20.29
C ALA A 144 -1.20 -16.08 -20.81
N LEU A 145 -2.15 -16.36 -19.91
CA LEU A 145 -3.56 -16.63 -20.27
C LEU A 145 -4.23 -15.44 -20.98
N ARG A 146 -3.75 -14.22 -20.70
CA ARG A 146 -4.17 -12.98 -21.36
C ARG A 146 -3.35 -12.62 -22.59
N LYS A 147 -2.52 -13.54 -23.09
CA LYS A 147 -1.66 -13.35 -24.28
C LYS A 147 -0.68 -12.18 -24.15
N MET A 148 -0.31 -11.80 -22.92
CA MET A 148 0.74 -10.81 -22.68
C MET A 148 2.08 -11.41 -23.11
N LYS A 149 2.88 -10.64 -23.86
CA LYS A 149 4.17 -11.09 -24.38
C LYS A 149 5.28 -10.72 -23.40
N ASN A 150 6.00 -11.72 -22.89
CA ASN A 150 7.21 -11.50 -22.10
C ASN A 150 8.29 -10.82 -22.94
N VAL A 151 9.14 -10.05 -22.28
CA VAL A 151 10.39 -9.51 -22.84
C VAL A 151 11.56 -9.83 -21.90
N ALA A 152 12.78 -9.50 -22.31
CA ALA A 152 13.95 -9.63 -21.45
C ALA A 152 13.73 -8.91 -20.11
N LEU A 153 14.14 -9.56 -19.03
CA LEU A 153 14.06 -8.99 -17.68
C LEU A 153 14.93 -7.73 -17.60
N VAL A 154 14.41 -6.73 -16.92
CA VAL A 154 15.16 -5.50 -16.60
C VAL A 154 15.37 -5.48 -15.10
N VAL A 155 16.62 -5.57 -14.65
CA VAL A 155 16.96 -5.48 -13.23
C VAL A 155 16.46 -4.14 -12.66
N PRO A 156 15.83 -4.09 -11.47
CA PRO A 156 15.65 -5.17 -10.48
C PRO A 156 14.29 -5.90 -10.56
N PHE A 157 13.66 -5.95 -11.74
CA PHE A 157 12.30 -6.47 -11.92
C PHE A 157 12.26 -7.94 -12.34
N GLY A 158 11.34 -8.72 -11.76
CA GLY A 158 11.22 -10.16 -12.00
C GLY A 158 10.19 -10.58 -13.04
N ALA A 159 9.39 -9.65 -13.57
CA ALA A 159 8.55 -9.90 -14.74
C ALA A 159 8.40 -8.64 -15.59
N CYS A 160 8.69 -8.76 -16.89
CA CYS A 160 8.59 -7.66 -17.85
C CYS A 160 7.84 -8.10 -19.10
N PHE A 161 7.00 -7.21 -19.61
CA PHE A 161 6.09 -7.45 -20.73
C PHE A 161 6.19 -6.36 -21.80
N ASN A 162 5.87 -6.74 -23.03
CA ASN A 162 5.79 -5.81 -24.15
C ASN A 162 4.57 -4.89 -23.99
N ALA A 163 4.84 -3.61 -23.75
CA ALA A 163 3.82 -2.59 -23.50
C ALA A 163 2.89 -2.36 -24.70
N LYS A 164 3.35 -2.64 -25.93
CA LYS A 164 2.53 -2.44 -27.14
C LYS A 164 1.38 -3.43 -27.27
N ASN A 165 1.45 -4.55 -26.57
CA ASN A 165 0.42 -5.61 -26.60
C ASN A 165 -0.46 -5.61 -25.35
N ILE A 166 -0.48 -4.49 -24.63
CA ILE A 166 -1.26 -4.32 -23.39
C ILE A 166 -2.10 -3.09 -23.57
N ASP A 167 -3.42 -3.26 -23.52
CA ASP A 167 -4.37 -2.16 -23.61
C ASP A 167 -4.24 -1.22 -22.41
N LYS A 168 -4.75 0.00 -22.58
CA LYS A 168 -4.81 1.00 -21.51
C LYS A 168 -6.25 1.20 -21.07
N SER A 169 -6.43 1.34 -19.76
CA SER A 169 -7.71 1.67 -19.13
C SER A 169 -7.56 2.90 -18.22
N GLN A 170 -8.67 3.35 -17.62
CA GLN A 170 -8.65 4.43 -16.64
C GLN A 170 -7.76 4.12 -15.42
N THR A 171 -7.60 2.84 -15.07
CA THR A 171 -6.77 2.37 -13.95
C THR A 171 -5.39 1.87 -14.41
N GLY A 172 -4.93 2.33 -15.58
CA GLY A 172 -3.62 2.01 -16.14
C GLY A 172 -3.63 0.82 -17.10
N PRO A 173 -2.46 0.21 -17.37
CA PRO A 173 -2.32 -0.95 -18.26
C PRO A 173 -3.24 -2.11 -17.84
N VAL A 174 -3.89 -2.75 -18.80
CA VAL A 174 -4.81 -3.87 -18.56
C VAL A 174 -4.00 -5.15 -18.29
N VAL A 175 -3.60 -5.31 -17.03
CA VAL A 175 -2.83 -6.47 -16.52
C VAL A 175 -3.64 -7.23 -15.46
N PRO A 176 -3.23 -8.44 -15.04
CA PRO A 176 -3.85 -9.10 -13.90
C PRO A 176 -3.87 -8.17 -12.67
N PHE A 177 -5.05 -7.98 -12.06
CA PHE A 177 -5.13 -7.25 -10.80
C PHE A 177 -4.67 -8.16 -9.65
N THR A 178 -4.15 -7.53 -8.60
CA THR A 178 -3.76 -8.21 -7.36
C THR A 178 -4.64 -7.72 -6.23
N ASP A 179 -5.22 -8.63 -5.47
CA ASP A 179 -6.02 -8.31 -4.29
C ASP A 179 -5.27 -8.73 -3.03
N ILE A 180 -5.16 -7.80 -2.08
CA ILE A 180 -4.68 -8.03 -0.73
C ILE A 180 -5.89 -8.22 0.17
N GLY A 181 -6.08 -9.45 0.66
CA GLY A 181 -7.17 -9.79 1.57
C GLY A 181 -6.92 -9.24 2.97
N LEU A 182 -7.93 -8.63 3.55
CA LEU A 182 -7.93 -8.02 4.87
C LEU A 182 -8.96 -8.74 5.77
N ALA A 183 -8.92 -8.48 7.07
CA ALA A 183 -9.92 -8.99 8.00
C ALA A 183 -11.35 -8.56 7.60
N GLY A 184 -12.33 -9.43 7.87
CA GLY A 184 -13.73 -9.18 7.56
C GLY A 184 -14.10 -9.32 6.07
N ASN A 185 -13.39 -10.19 5.33
CA ASN A 185 -13.63 -10.47 3.90
C ASN A 185 -13.55 -9.22 3.00
N LYS A 186 -12.80 -8.21 3.43
CA LYS A 186 -12.49 -7.02 2.65
C LYS A 186 -11.21 -7.26 1.86
N PHE A 187 -11.05 -6.56 0.75
CA PHE A 187 -9.83 -6.63 -0.04
C PHE A 187 -9.41 -5.24 -0.52
N TRP A 188 -8.10 -5.07 -0.67
CA TRP A 188 -7.50 -3.92 -1.30
C TRP A 188 -6.94 -4.32 -2.66
N ARG A 189 -7.54 -3.76 -3.72
CA ARG A 189 -7.23 -4.09 -5.12
C ARG A 189 -6.17 -3.17 -5.72
N PHE A 190 -5.20 -3.78 -6.39
CA PHE A 190 -4.14 -3.14 -7.16
C PHE A 190 -4.34 -3.41 -8.65
N TYR A 191 -4.48 -2.34 -9.42
CA TYR A 191 -4.58 -2.38 -10.88
C TYR A 191 -3.23 -2.09 -11.53
N GLY A 192 -3.17 -2.13 -12.87
CA GLY A 192 -1.93 -1.92 -13.61
C GLY A 192 -1.25 -0.58 -13.35
N ALA A 193 -2.00 0.48 -13.02
CA ALA A 193 -1.39 1.74 -12.59
C ALA A 193 -0.55 1.55 -11.32
N ASN A 194 -0.98 0.73 -10.36
CA ASN A 194 -0.25 0.42 -9.14
C ASN A 194 0.87 -0.61 -9.35
N SER A 195 0.57 -1.67 -10.11
CA SER A 195 1.39 -2.88 -10.16
C SER A 195 2.41 -2.90 -11.29
N MET A 196 2.40 -1.94 -12.22
CA MET A 196 3.31 -1.92 -13.36
C MET A 196 4.10 -0.60 -13.44
N VAL A 197 5.39 -0.71 -13.74
CA VAL A 197 6.29 0.41 -14.00
C VAL A 197 6.63 0.45 -15.48
N SER A 198 6.47 1.61 -16.12
CA SER A 198 6.95 1.82 -17.48
C SER A 198 8.44 2.12 -17.43
N VAL A 199 9.25 1.14 -17.85
CA VAL A 199 10.71 1.28 -17.97
C VAL A 199 11.08 1.99 -19.27
N SER A 200 10.30 1.74 -20.31
CA SER A 200 10.42 2.44 -21.60
C SER A 200 9.07 2.44 -22.30
N LYS A 201 8.98 3.14 -23.45
CA LYS A 201 7.79 3.14 -24.32
C LYS A 201 7.35 1.74 -24.77
N LYS A 202 8.23 0.73 -24.68
CA LYS A 202 7.98 -0.65 -25.16
C LYS A 202 7.94 -1.68 -24.04
N VAL A 203 8.33 -1.33 -22.82
CA VAL A 203 8.51 -2.29 -21.72
C VAL A 203 7.78 -1.84 -20.47
N LEU A 204 6.88 -2.70 -19.98
CA LEU A 204 6.21 -2.59 -18.70
C LEU A 204 6.71 -3.71 -17.80
N CYS A 205 7.25 -3.38 -16.64
CA CYS A 205 7.73 -4.37 -15.69
C CYS A 205 6.87 -4.34 -14.44
N MET A 206 6.55 -5.52 -13.93
CA MET A 206 6.08 -5.67 -12.57
C MET A 206 7.31 -5.45 -11.70
N PRO A 207 7.33 -4.36 -10.91
CA PRO A 207 8.49 -4.11 -10.09
C PRO A 207 8.70 -5.28 -9.14
N GLY A 208 9.98 -5.46 -8.76
CA GLY A 208 10.40 -6.39 -7.73
C GLY A 208 9.55 -6.31 -6.48
N ILE A 209 8.85 -5.17 -6.32
CA ILE A 209 7.58 -5.08 -5.66
C ILE A 209 6.76 -3.89 -6.22
N CYS A 210 5.43 -4.00 -6.27
CA CYS A 210 4.44 -2.92 -6.52
C CYS A 210 4.90 -1.50 -6.10
N GLY A 211 4.71 -0.48 -6.96
CA GLY A 211 4.92 0.92 -6.61
C GLY A 211 3.85 1.44 -5.66
N CYS A 212 3.90 1.03 -4.39
CA CYS A 212 3.05 1.60 -3.35
C CYS A 212 3.60 2.94 -2.83
N GLY A 213 4.16 3.77 -3.70
CA GLY A 213 3.74 5.17 -3.71
C GLY A 213 2.39 5.24 -4.41
N ILE A 214 1.31 4.89 -3.71
CA ILE A 214 -0.11 4.87 -4.14
C ILE A 214 -0.34 5.38 -5.58
N ILE A 215 -0.08 4.53 -6.59
CA ILE A 215 -0.44 4.89 -7.98
C ILE A 215 -1.89 4.47 -8.23
N SER A 216 -2.82 5.19 -7.63
CA SER A 216 -4.18 5.24 -8.14
C SER A 216 -4.59 6.69 -8.18
N LYS A 217 -5.22 7.09 -9.28
CA LYS A 217 -5.82 8.42 -9.44
C LYS A 217 -6.86 8.74 -8.34
N ASN A 218 -7.23 7.77 -7.48
CA ASN A 218 -8.30 7.93 -6.48
C ASN A 218 -8.10 7.17 -5.15
N LEU A 219 -6.89 6.71 -4.76
CA LEU A 219 -6.75 6.11 -3.42
C LEU A 219 -6.34 7.14 -2.37
N CYS A 220 -7.26 7.42 -1.45
CA CYS A 220 -6.97 8.04 -0.17
C CYS A 220 -6.93 6.99 0.93
N TYR A 221 -5.94 7.07 1.81
CA TYR A 221 -5.89 6.28 3.03
C TYR A 221 -6.63 7.01 4.15
N TYR A 222 -7.46 6.30 4.95
CA TYR A 222 -8.17 6.88 6.10
C TYR A 222 -7.97 6.10 7.38
N ARG A 223 -7.71 6.86 8.46
CA ARG A 223 -7.54 6.38 9.82
C ARG A 223 -8.78 6.65 10.67
N ARG A 224 -9.23 5.64 11.44
CA ARG A 224 -10.08 5.82 12.62
C ARG A 224 -9.27 5.40 13.84
N ALA A 225 -9.01 6.31 14.79
CA ALA A 225 -8.50 5.92 16.11
C ALA A 225 -9.68 5.36 16.93
N SER A 226 -9.46 4.25 17.64
CA SER A 226 -10.40 3.73 18.64
C SER A 226 -10.31 4.59 19.90
N ASN A 227 -11.44 5.16 20.32
CA ASN A 227 -11.54 5.79 21.64
C ASN A 227 -11.54 4.67 22.70
N GLY A 228 -10.44 4.52 23.42
CA GLY A 228 -10.44 3.85 24.72
C GLY A 228 -11.02 4.81 25.75
N GLY A 229 -12.33 4.77 25.95
CA GLY A 229 -12.97 5.41 27.09
C GLY A 229 -12.78 4.53 28.32
N SER A 230 -11.94 4.96 29.26
CA SER A 230 -11.99 4.47 30.65
C SER A 230 -13.04 5.31 31.36
N SER A 231 -14.16 4.70 31.70
CA SER A 231 -15.12 5.28 32.65
C SER A 231 -14.55 5.17 34.06
N TYR A 232 -14.50 6.29 34.77
CA TYR A 232 -14.77 6.36 36.21
C TYR A 232 -16.06 7.15 36.38
#